data_AF-A0A7Y5RP24-F1
#
_entry.id   AF-A0A7Y5RP24-F1
#
_cell.length_a   1.000
_cell.length_b   1.000
_cell.length_c   1.000
_cell.angle_alpha   90.00
_cell.angle_beta   90.00
_cell.angle_gamma   90.00
#
_symmetry.space_group_name_H-M   'P 1'
#
loop_
_entity.id
_entity.type
_entity.pdbx_description
1 polymer ?
#
loop_
_entity_poly.entity_id
_entity_poly.type
_entity_poly.pdbx_seq_one_letter_code
_entity_poly.pdbx_strand_id
1 'polypeptide(L)'
;MAGNVSTSPAYCLYGVGHGLHVVHNPVVPWNPIIFFRRRGPLTTAESGVAAQRFAERALKRQGYRTIARNLADGGGELDLVMRHKGFDGMVVIEVRSYSANTNLRQEEVLPPSKQEQVVSAARRLLPRLAKKSSKDRHQGIRFDAVLVKLDATSGRPVSMEHFENAFTSTRRDWF
;
A
#
# COMPACT_ATOMS: atom_id res chain seq x y z
N MET A 1 -58.58 -4.66 -1.76
CA MET A 1 -57.87 -5.23 -0.59
C MET A 1 -56.43 -5.48 -0.99
N ALA A 2 -55.52 -4.60 -0.57
CA ALA A 2 -54.08 -4.77 -0.70
C ALA A 2 -53.44 -3.90 0.39
N GLY A 3 -52.96 -4.54 1.47
CA GLY A 3 -52.32 -3.85 2.59
C GLY A 3 -50.81 -4.01 2.49
N ASN A 4 -50.11 -2.91 2.19
CA ASN A 4 -48.66 -2.83 2.21
C ASN A 4 -48.11 -3.11 3.60
N VAL A 5 -47.18 -4.06 3.72
CA VAL A 5 -46.38 -4.28 4.92
C VAL A 5 -45.12 -3.41 4.80
N SER A 6 -45.12 -2.29 5.53
CA SER A 6 -43.95 -1.46 5.79
C SER A 6 -43.40 -1.85 7.15
N THR A 7 -42.19 -2.41 7.21
CA THR A 7 -41.50 -2.69 8.48
C THR A 7 -40.40 -1.65 8.68
N SER A 8 -40.67 -0.67 9.54
CA SER A 8 -39.70 0.27 10.09
C SER A 8 -39.35 -0.17 11.53
N PRO A 9 -38.07 -0.32 11.92
CA PRO A 9 -37.68 -0.90 13.20
C PRO A 9 -37.30 0.20 14.20
N ALA A 10 -38.26 0.68 14.98
CA ALA A 10 -37.96 1.36 16.24
C ALA A 10 -39.25 1.39 17.04
N TYR A 11 -39.28 0.66 18.16
CA TYR A 11 -39.94 1.01 19.43
C TYR A 11 -40.03 -0.29 20.23
N CYS A 12 -39.29 -0.35 21.34
CA CYS A 12 -39.53 -1.32 22.40
C CYS A 12 -40.27 -0.53 23.50
N LEU A 13 -41.56 -0.82 23.70
CA LEU A 13 -42.35 -0.24 24.78
C LEU A 13 -42.13 -1.07 26.04
N TYR A 14 -41.73 -0.43 27.13
CA TYR A 14 -41.91 -0.98 28.48
C TYR A 14 -42.65 0.05 29.32
N GLY A 15 -43.81 -0.34 29.84
CA GLY A 15 -44.53 0.40 30.85
C GLY A 15 -44.18 -0.12 32.24
N VAL A 16 -43.89 0.78 33.16
CA VAL A 16 -44.12 0.58 34.60
C VAL A 16 -44.40 1.94 35.23
N GLY A 17 -45.50 2.00 35.96
CA GLY A 17 -46.07 3.23 36.48
C GLY A 17 -45.40 3.78 37.74
N HIS A 18 -45.66 5.07 37.92
CA HIS A 18 -45.63 5.87 39.16
C HIS A 18 -44.26 6.27 39.72
N GLY A 19 -43.82 7.47 39.33
CA GLY A 19 -42.81 8.25 40.04
C GLY A 19 -42.13 9.28 39.13
N LEU A 20 -42.58 10.55 39.16
CA LEU A 20 -41.91 11.65 38.47
C LEU A 20 -40.56 11.94 39.16
N HIS A 21 -39.46 11.59 38.51
CA HIS A 21 -38.14 12.17 38.79
C HIS A 21 -37.66 12.91 37.53
N VAL A 22 -37.58 14.23 37.62
CA VAL A 22 -36.87 15.05 36.63
C VAL A 22 -35.39 14.89 36.90
N VAL A 23 -34.70 14.09 36.10
CA VAL A 23 -33.23 14.08 36.05
C VAL A 23 -32.81 14.91 34.85
N HIS A 24 -32.32 16.12 35.09
CA HIS A 24 -31.55 16.84 34.07
C HIS A 24 -30.21 16.11 33.92
N ASN A 25 -29.94 15.56 32.73
CA ASN A 25 -28.59 15.15 32.34
C ASN A 25 -28.25 15.79 30.97
N PRO A 26 -27.26 16.69 30.90
CA PRO A 26 -26.80 17.27 29.65
C PRO A 26 -25.81 16.32 28.94
N VAL A 27 -25.49 16.62 27.68
CA VAL A 27 -24.38 16.02 26.87
C VAL A 27 -24.78 14.65 26.25
N VAL A 28 -25.07 14.48 24.95
CA VAL A 28 -24.36 14.82 23.70
C VAL A 28 -25.33 14.66 22.51
N PRO A 29 -25.21 15.43 21.41
CA PRO A 29 -25.94 15.14 20.19
C PRO A 29 -25.36 13.90 19.51
N TRP A 30 -26.24 12.95 19.18
CA TRP A 30 -25.96 11.82 18.31
C TRP A 30 -25.48 12.34 16.94
N ASN A 31 -24.20 12.10 16.61
CA ASN A 31 -23.74 12.13 15.22
C ASN A 31 -23.38 10.70 14.81
N PRO A 32 -24.30 9.93 14.22
CA PRO A 32 -23.96 8.63 13.68
C PRO A 32 -23.40 8.85 12.27
N ILE A 33 -22.18 9.37 12.18
CA ILE A 33 -21.32 8.99 11.05
C ILE A 33 -20.97 7.53 11.32
N ILE A 34 -21.92 6.66 11.02
CA ILE A 34 -21.69 5.24 10.84
C ILE A 34 -20.77 5.19 9.62
N PHE A 35 -19.46 5.09 9.89
CA PHE A 35 -18.52 4.64 8.88
C PHE A 35 -18.97 3.25 8.46
N PHE A 36 -19.75 3.17 7.38
CA PHE A 36 -19.90 1.95 6.62
C PHE A 36 -18.50 1.53 6.17
N ARG A 37 -17.86 0.67 6.97
CA ARG A 37 -16.65 -0.02 6.59
C ARG A 37 -16.99 -0.83 5.35
N ARG A 38 -16.67 -0.29 4.17
CA ARG A 38 -16.98 -0.88 2.87
C ARG A 38 -16.46 -2.33 2.88
N ARG A 39 -17.39 -3.30 2.89
CA ARG A 39 -17.11 -4.76 2.84
C ARG A 39 -17.16 -5.28 1.40
N GLY A 40 -16.79 -4.44 0.42
CA GLY A 40 -16.68 -4.84 -0.98
C GLY A 40 -15.24 -5.20 -1.36
N PRO A 41 -15.04 -5.81 -2.54
CA PRO A 41 -13.72 -5.96 -3.13
C PRO A 41 -13.00 -4.61 -3.22
N LEU A 42 -11.68 -4.61 -3.06
CA LEU A 42 -10.88 -3.42 -3.33
C LEU A 42 -10.90 -3.11 -4.82
N THR A 43 -10.94 -1.82 -5.16
CA THR A 43 -10.66 -1.37 -6.53
C THR A 43 -9.20 -1.67 -6.90
N THR A 44 -8.85 -1.57 -8.18
CA THR A 44 -7.46 -1.77 -8.65
C THR A 44 -6.50 -0.82 -7.93
N ALA A 45 -6.87 0.46 -7.77
CA ALA A 45 -6.04 1.44 -7.07
C ALA A 45 -5.88 1.11 -5.58
N GLU A 46 -6.97 0.76 -4.88
CA GLU A 46 -6.91 0.35 -3.48
C GLU A 46 -6.09 -0.94 -3.30
N SER A 47 -6.20 -1.87 -4.25
CA SER A 47 -5.43 -3.13 -4.26
C SER A 47 -3.94 -2.86 -4.44
N GLY A 48 -3.56 -1.95 -5.34
CA GLY A 48 -2.18 -1.51 -5.53
C GLY A 48 -1.58 -0.89 -4.27
N VAL A 49 -2.31 0.04 -3.63
CA VAL A 49 -1.89 0.62 -2.33
C VAL A 49 -1.79 -0.44 -1.24
N ALA A 50 -2.74 -1.38 -1.19
CA ALA A 50 -2.72 -2.49 -0.23
C ALA A 50 -1.50 -3.40 -0.46
N ALA A 51 -1.18 -3.71 -1.72
CA ALA A 51 -0.03 -4.52 -2.11
C ALA A 51 1.29 -3.86 -1.71
N GLN A 52 1.47 -2.57 -1.98
CA GLN A 52 2.65 -1.81 -1.56
C GLN A 52 2.83 -1.81 -0.04
N ARG A 53 1.75 -1.60 0.73
CA ARG A 53 1.79 -1.66 2.20
C ARG A 53 2.06 -3.07 2.72
N PHE A 54 1.58 -4.10 2.02
CA PHE A 54 1.85 -5.49 2.35
C PHE A 54 3.33 -5.82 2.15
N ALA A 55 3.88 -5.49 0.99
CA ALA A 55 5.29 -5.65 0.65
C ALA A 55 6.21 -4.91 1.64
N GLU A 56 5.94 -3.63 1.91
CA GLU A 56 6.74 -2.83 2.84
C GLU A 56 6.79 -3.46 4.24
N ARG A 57 5.66 -3.94 4.76
CA ARG A 57 5.61 -4.57 6.09
C ARG A 57 6.40 -5.88 6.13
N ALA A 58 6.36 -6.67 5.06
CA ALA A 58 7.11 -7.92 4.97
C ALA A 58 8.62 -7.65 4.89
N LEU A 59 9.04 -6.73 4.02
CA LEU A 59 10.43 -6.32 3.86
C LEU A 59 11.00 -5.73 5.16
N LYS A 60 10.22 -4.95 5.91
CA LYS A 60 10.65 -4.46 7.23
C LYS A 60 11.04 -5.59 8.19
N ARG A 61 10.31 -6.72 8.17
CA ARG A 61 10.65 -7.89 8.99
C ARG A 61 11.92 -8.61 8.51
N GLN A 62 12.31 -8.40 7.26
CA GLN A 62 13.55 -8.91 6.65
C GLN A 62 14.74 -7.94 6.81
N GLY A 63 14.62 -6.89 7.62
CA GLY A 63 15.72 -5.96 7.89
C GLY A 63 15.80 -4.76 6.94
N TYR A 64 14.74 -4.51 6.15
CA TYR A 64 14.64 -3.30 5.35
C TYR A 64 14.10 -2.12 6.18
N ARG A 65 14.52 -0.91 5.84
CA ARG A 65 13.99 0.34 6.41
C ARG A 65 13.55 1.30 5.32
N THR A 66 12.30 1.76 5.39
CA THR A 66 11.72 2.67 4.40
C THR A 66 12.39 4.05 4.45
N ILE A 67 12.81 4.55 3.29
CA ILE A 67 13.27 5.92 3.07
C ILE A 67 12.14 6.75 2.47
N ALA A 68 11.52 6.25 1.39
CA ALA A 68 10.42 6.90 0.69
C ALA A 68 9.42 5.89 0.14
N ARG A 69 8.19 6.36 -0.10
CA ARG A 69 7.11 5.64 -0.77
C ARG A 69 6.55 6.53 -1.87
N ASN A 70 6.17 5.96 -3.00
CA ASN A 70 5.54 6.67 -4.13
C ASN A 70 6.30 7.97 -4.47
N LEU A 71 7.63 7.86 -4.57
CA LEU A 71 8.47 9.00 -4.90
C LEU A 71 8.34 9.24 -6.39
N ALA A 72 7.80 10.39 -6.79
CA ALA A 72 7.48 10.66 -8.19
C ALA A 72 7.85 12.08 -8.63
N ASP A 73 8.00 12.24 -9.95
CA ASP A 73 7.95 13.51 -10.66
C ASP A 73 7.12 13.37 -11.94
N GLY A 74 7.01 14.44 -12.72
CA GLY A 74 6.28 14.42 -14.00
C GLY A 74 6.84 13.44 -15.05
N GLY A 75 8.00 12.81 -14.80
CA GLY A 75 8.63 11.85 -15.72
C GLY A 75 8.67 10.41 -15.18
N GLY A 76 8.09 10.11 -14.02
CA GLY A 76 8.02 8.74 -13.49
C GLY A 76 7.98 8.66 -11.97
N GLU A 77 7.90 7.41 -11.47
CA GLU A 77 7.72 7.10 -10.05
C GLU A 77 8.58 5.91 -9.61
N LEU A 78 8.84 5.85 -8.31
CA LEU A 78 9.43 4.73 -7.58
C LEU A 78 8.49 4.34 -6.44
N ASP A 79 8.04 3.09 -6.43
CA ASP A 79 7.09 2.60 -5.42
C ASP A 79 7.70 2.66 -4.02
N LEU A 80 8.86 2.01 -3.82
CA LEU A 80 9.53 1.97 -2.53
C LEU A 80 11.03 2.25 -2.70
N VAL A 81 11.56 3.10 -1.84
CA VAL A 81 13.01 3.28 -1.67
C VAL A 81 13.36 2.93 -0.23
N MET A 82 14.27 1.98 -0.03
CA MET A 82 14.59 1.41 1.27
C MET A 82 16.11 1.29 1.50
N ARG A 83 16.52 1.15 2.77
CA ARG A 83 17.83 0.66 3.19
C ARG A 83 17.73 -0.81 3.58
N HIS A 84 18.78 -1.60 3.37
CA HIS A 84 18.85 -2.99 3.83
C HIS A 84 20.08 -3.19 4.73
N LYS A 85 19.96 -3.99 5.81
CA LYS A 85 21.00 -4.15 6.85
C LYS A 85 22.34 -4.70 6.32
N GLY A 86 22.38 -5.30 5.14
CA GLY A 86 23.60 -5.82 4.50
C GLY A 86 24.05 -5.08 3.24
N PHE A 87 23.49 -3.92 2.93
CA PHE A 87 23.77 -3.20 1.68
C PHE A 87 24.07 -1.72 1.96
N ASP A 88 25.29 -1.28 1.62
CA ASP A 88 25.71 0.12 1.72
C ASP A 88 25.21 0.91 0.50
N GLY A 89 23.88 1.05 0.44
CA GLY A 89 23.16 1.38 -0.79
C GLY A 89 21.67 1.66 -0.58
N MET A 90 21.04 2.25 -1.59
CA MET A 90 19.58 2.37 -1.66
C MET A 90 19.02 1.20 -2.46
N VAL A 91 17.96 0.59 -1.93
CA VAL A 91 17.20 -0.43 -2.64
C VAL A 91 15.94 0.23 -3.18
N VAL A 92 15.83 0.26 -4.51
CA VAL A 92 14.61 0.63 -5.22
C VAL A 92 13.81 -0.64 -5.46
N ILE A 93 12.55 -0.66 -5.05
CA ILE A 93 11.71 -1.84 -5.10
C ILE A 93 10.44 -1.51 -5.86
N GLU A 94 10.26 -2.13 -7.02
CA GLU A 94 8.98 -2.09 -7.76
C GLU A 94 8.03 -3.13 -7.15
N VAL A 95 6.78 -2.74 -6.89
CA VAL A 95 5.75 -3.64 -6.36
C VAL A 95 4.70 -3.86 -7.43
N ARG A 96 4.61 -5.10 -7.94
CA ARG A 96 3.56 -5.51 -8.86
C ARG A 96 2.57 -6.44 -8.18
N SER A 97 1.29 -6.20 -8.41
CA SER A 97 0.22 -7.06 -7.91
C SER A 97 -0.50 -7.75 -9.04
N TYR A 98 -0.94 -8.99 -8.79
CA TYR A 98 -1.67 -9.79 -9.77
C TYR A 98 -2.74 -10.63 -9.09
N SER A 99 -3.81 -10.92 -9.81
CA SER A 99 -4.86 -11.82 -9.33
C SER A 99 -4.40 -13.27 -9.43
N ALA A 100 -4.86 -14.14 -8.52
CA ALA A 100 -4.49 -15.56 -8.50
C ALA A 100 -4.75 -16.33 -9.81
N ASN A 101 -5.65 -15.82 -10.68
CA ASN A 101 -5.95 -16.41 -11.98
C ASN A 101 -5.02 -15.93 -13.10
N THR A 102 -4.05 -15.06 -12.80
CA THR A 102 -3.08 -14.54 -13.75
C THR A 102 -1.78 -15.35 -13.63
N ASN A 103 -1.36 -15.98 -14.72
CA ASN A 103 -0.01 -16.53 -14.83
C ASN A 103 0.94 -15.39 -15.17
N LEU A 104 1.67 -14.87 -14.18
CA LEU A 104 2.84 -14.04 -14.41
C LEU A 104 4.08 -14.92 -14.34
N ARG A 105 4.92 -14.87 -15.39
CA ARG A 105 6.23 -15.51 -15.34
C ARG A 105 7.22 -14.61 -14.61
N GLN A 106 8.29 -15.22 -14.07
CA GLN A 106 9.34 -14.49 -13.35
C GLN A 106 10.02 -13.43 -14.24
N GLU A 107 10.13 -13.70 -15.54
CA GLU A 107 10.71 -12.77 -16.53
C GLU A 107 9.79 -11.58 -16.84
N GLU A 108 8.50 -11.69 -16.51
CA GLU A 108 7.48 -10.65 -16.72
C GLU A 108 7.28 -9.76 -15.49
N VAL A 109 7.94 -10.11 -14.37
CA VAL A 109 7.93 -9.34 -13.12
C VAL A 109 8.34 -7.91 -13.38
N LEU A 110 9.40 -7.71 -14.18
CA LEU A 110 9.86 -6.39 -14.54
C LEU A 110 10.39 -6.36 -15.98
N PRO A 111 9.52 -6.12 -16.98
CA PRO A 111 9.91 -6.12 -18.39
C PRO A 111 10.90 -4.99 -18.69
N PRO A 112 11.72 -5.09 -19.77
CA PRO A 112 12.78 -4.13 -20.08
C PRO A 112 12.32 -2.67 -20.12
N SER A 113 11.15 -2.38 -20.68
CA SER A 113 10.57 -1.04 -20.70
C SER A 113 10.35 -0.46 -19.31
N LYS A 114 9.95 -1.30 -18.35
CA LYS A 114 9.76 -0.88 -16.96
C LYS A 114 11.10 -0.73 -16.24
N GLN A 115 12.09 -1.58 -16.53
CA GLN A 115 13.45 -1.41 -16.02
C GLN A 115 14.03 -0.05 -16.42
N GLU A 116 13.90 0.34 -17.69
CA GLU A 116 14.34 1.64 -18.20
C GLU A 116 13.62 2.82 -17.51
N GLN A 117 12.29 2.71 -17.33
CA GLN A 117 11.49 3.71 -16.63
C GLN A 117 11.95 3.89 -15.18
N VAL A 118 12.13 2.79 -14.44
CA VAL A 118 12.56 2.79 -13.04
C VAL A 118 13.98 3.34 -12.90
N VAL A 119 14.89 2.96 -13.81
CA VAL A 119 16.26 3.50 -13.85
C VAL A 119 16.25 5.00 -14.10
N SER A 120 15.46 5.46 -15.07
CA SER A 120 15.31 6.87 -15.41
C SER A 120 14.77 7.67 -14.22
N ALA A 121 13.72 7.18 -13.56
CA ALA A 121 13.16 7.79 -12.36
C ALA A 121 14.18 7.82 -11.20
N ALA A 122 14.88 6.71 -10.95
CA ALA A 122 15.88 6.61 -9.89
C ALA A 122 16.99 7.66 -10.03
N ARG A 123 17.49 7.89 -11.25
CA ARG A 123 18.51 8.92 -11.51
C ARG A 123 18.04 10.33 -11.15
N ARG A 124 16.78 10.66 -11.39
CA ARG A 124 16.24 12.00 -11.11
C ARG A 124 15.81 12.19 -9.66
N LEU A 125 15.33 11.12 -9.04
CA LEU A 125 14.62 11.19 -7.76
C LEU A 125 15.51 10.86 -6.56
N LEU A 126 16.41 9.87 -6.67
CA LEU A 126 17.26 9.47 -5.55
C LEU A 126 18.22 10.58 -5.07
N PRO A 127 18.80 11.43 -5.93
CA PRO A 127 19.62 12.56 -5.48
C PRO A 127 18.87 13.54 -4.57
N ARG A 128 17.54 13.61 -4.69
CA ARG A 128 16.68 14.47 -3.84
C ARG A 128 16.58 13.94 -2.41
N LEU A 129 16.88 12.66 -2.18
CA LEU A 129 16.87 12.01 -0.87
C LEU A 129 18.25 12.04 -0.19
N ALA A 130 19.33 12.18 -0.95
CA ALA A 130 20.69 12.17 -0.42
C ALA A 130 20.95 13.40 0.46
N LYS A 131 21.38 13.21 1.71
CA LYS A 131 21.88 14.32 2.53
C LYS A 131 23.20 14.81 1.95
N LYS A 132 23.54 16.09 2.16
CA LYS A 132 24.79 16.71 1.65
C LYS A 132 26.10 16.04 2.14
N SER A 133 26.03 15.04 3.03
CA SER A 133 27.18 14.27 3.49
C SER A 133 27.74 13.36 2.38
N SER A 134 29.06 13.40 2.21
CA SER A 134 29.85 12.61 1.25
C SER A 134 29.61 11.09 1.33
N LYS A 135 29.18 10.58 2.47
CA LYS A 135 28.91 9.14 2.69
C LYS A 135 27.71 8.64 1.88
N ASP A 136 26.68 9.46 1.65
CA ASP A 136 25.47 9.05 0.89
C ASP A 136 25.65 9.12 -0.63
N ARG A 137 26.73 9.77 -1.11
CA ARG A 137 26.96 10.02 -2.55
C ARG A 137 27.61 8.87 -3.30
N HIS A 138 28.10 7.83 -2.62
CA HIS A 138 28.84 6.73 -3.24
C HIS A 138 28.21 5.35 -2.94
N GLN A 139 26.97 5.34 -2.47
CA GLN A 139 26.29 4.12 -2.06
C GLN A 139 25.55 3.52 -3.25
N GLY A 140 25.79 2.25 -3.54
CA GLY A 140 25.25 1.57 -4.72
C GLY A 140 23.72 1.57 -4.75
N ILE A 141 23.14 1.43 -5.94
CA ILE A 141 21.69 1.26 -6.10
C ILE A 141 21.42 -0.18 -6.49
N ARG A 142 20.53 -0.82 -5.73
CA ARG A 142 19.99 -2.14 -6.05
C ARG A 142 18.55 -2.01 -6.49
N PHE A 143 18.18 -2.73 -7.54
CA PHE A 143 16.80 -2.80 -8.00
C PHE A 143 16.22 -4.16 -7.67
N ASP A 144 15.20 -4.17 -6.84
CA ASP A 144 14.43 -5.36 -6.49
C ASP A 144 13.04 -5.26 -7.11
N ALA A 145 12.37 -6.40 -7.18
CA ALA A 145 10.95 -6.46 -7.50
C ALA A 145 10.20 -7.32 -6.49
N VAL A 146 8.97 -6.94 -6.18
CA VAL A 146 8.06 -7.73 -5.36
C VAL A 146 6.80 -8.03 -6.16
N LEU A 147 6.51 -9.31 -6.32
CA LEU A 147 5.20 -9.77 -6.79
C LEU A 147 4.29 -10.00 -5.59
N VAL A 148 3.12 -9.38 -5.60
CA VAL A 148 2.08 -9.57 -4.59
C VAL A 148 0.89 -10.29 -5.22
N LYS A 149 0.60 -11.49 -4.73
CA LYS A 149 -0.61 -12.23 -5.12
C LYS A 149 -1.81 -11.62 -4.40
N LEU A 150 -2.85 -11.31 -5.14
CA LEU A 150 -4.13 -10.83 -4.64
C LEU A 150 -5.16 -11.96 -4.61
N ASP A 151 -5.97 -11.96 -3.57
CA ASP A 151 -7.21 -12.72 -3.51
C ASP A 151 -8.17 -12.23 -4.60
N ALA A 152 -8.63 -13.12 -5.47
CA ALA A 152 -9.41 -12.77 -6.65
C ALA A 152 -10.79 -12.17 -6.30
N THR A 153 -11.34 -12.51 -5.14
CA THR A 153 -12.66 -12.04 -4.69
C THR A 153 -12.58 -10.69 -3.98
N SER A 154 -11.61 -10.50 -3.09
CA SER A 154 -11.51 -9.30 -2.25
C SER A 154 -10.52 -8.26 -2.76
N GLY A 155 -9.63 -8.60 -3.70
CA GLY A 155 -8.54 -7.74 -4.18
C GLY A 155 -7.43 -7.54 -3.14
N ARG A 156 -7.40 -8.33 -2.06
CA ARG A 156 -6.47 -8.14 -0.94
C ARG A 156 -5.20 -8.98 -1.12
N PRO A 157 -4.03 -8.49 -0.69
CA PRO A 157 -2.80 -9.26 -0.68
C PRO A 157 -2.90 -10.53 0.16
N VAL A 158 -2.45 -11.67 -0.38
CA VAL A 158 -2.41 -12.97 0.30
C VAL A 158 -0.99 -13.49 0.50
N SER A 159 -0.11 -13.27 -0.48
CA SER A 159 1.29 -13.68 -0.42
C SER A 159 2.14 -12.75 -1.26
N MET A 160 3.46 -12.85 -1.10
CA MET A 160 4.40 -12.16 -1.97
C MET A 160 5.63 -13.01 -2.24
N GLU A 161 6.27 -12.70 -3.36
CA GLU A 161 7.59 -13.16 -3.74
C GLU A 161 8.49 -11.95 -3.97
N HIS A 162 9.73 -12.01 -3.47
CA HIS A 162 10.67 -10.92 -3.51
C HIS A 162 11.92 -11.35 -4.28
N PHE A 163 12.22 -10.61 -5.32
CA PHE A 163 13.35 -10.82 -6.22
C PHE A 163 14.40 -9.74 -5.93
N GLU A 164 15.43 -10.09 -5.16
CA GLU A 164 16.59 -9.23 -4.99
C GLU A 164 17.41 -9.16 -6.28
N ASN A 165 17.95 -7.98 -6.61
CA ASN A 165 18.67 -7.77 -7.88
C ASN A 165 17.84 -8.21 -9.10
N ALA A 166 16.54 -7.89 -9.11
CA ALA A 166 15.61 -8.24 -10.18
C ALA A 166 16.13 -7.83 -11.57
N PHE A 167 16.96 -6.79 -11.63
CA PHE A 167 17.79 -6.47 -12.77
C PHE A 167 19.00 -5.62 -12.36
N THR A 168 20.00 -5.56 -13.23
CA THR A 168 21.17 -4.68 -13.07
C THR A 168 21.08 -3.55 -14.08
N SER A 169 21.40 -2.32 -13.66
CA SER A 169 21.65 -1.25 -14.62
C SER A 169 23.14 -1.24 -15.00
N THR A 170 23.45 -1.52 -16.26
CA THR A 170 24.82 -1.62 -16.79
C THR A 170 25.56 -0.28 -16.91
N ARG A 171 24.91 0.84 -16.58
CA ARG A 171 25.49 2.18 -16.64
C ARG A 171 26.32 2.45 -15.37
N ARG A 172 27.62 2.72 -15.52
CA ARG A 172 28.59 2.87 -14.41
C ARG A 172 28.58 4.26 -13.76
N ASP A 173 27.75 5.16 -14.26
CA ASP A 173 27.60 6.58 -13.90
C ASP A 173 26.50 6.79 -12.83
N TRP A 174 26.37 5.85 -11.89
CA TRP A 174 25.55 6.05 -10.71
C TRP A 174 26.35 6.85 -9.68
N PHE A 175 26.11 8.17 -9.68
CA PHE A 175 26.67 9.24 -8.85
C PHE A 175 27.99 9.85 -9.33
#